data_AF-A0A5M6I8C8-F1
#
_entry.id   AF-A0A5M6I8C8-F1
#
_cell.length_a   1.000
_cell.length_b   1.000
_cell.length_c   1.000
_cell.angle_alpha   90.00
_cell.angle_beta   90.00
_cell.angle_gamma   90.00
#
_symmetry.space_group_name_H-M   'P 1'
#
loop_
_entity.id
_entity.type
_entity.pdbx_description
1 polymer ?
#
loop_
_entity_poly.entity_id
_entity_poly.type
_entity_poly.pdbx_seq_one_letter_code
_entity_poly.pdbx_strand_id
1 'polypeptide(L)' 'MNDSCPLPGWPRLMRRKTVAAYLDVSPGTVDTLDLPSHRIRSMRYWLRDEVDSWIDSQTGHIREMDTTAYLEQWG' A
#
# COMPACT_ATOMS: atom_id res chain seq x y z
N MET A 1 22.56 1.81 -0.37
CA MET A 1 21.78 2.60 -1.36
C MET A 1 20.49 1.86 -1.58
N ASN A 2 19.40 2.28 -0.92
CA ASN A 2 18.07 1.71 -1.14
C ASN A 2 17.58 2.22 -2.49
N ASP A 3 17.76 1.41 -3.52
CA ASP A 3 17.18 1.63 -4.84
C ASP A 3 15.69 1.26 -4.75
N SER A 4 14.88 2.13 -4.14
CA SER A 4 13.43 2.11 -4.29
C SER A 4 13.11 2.49 -5.72
N CYS A 5 13.43 1.62 -6.66
CA CYS A 5 13.22 1.81 -8.09
C CYS A 5 11.69 1.97 -8.29
N PRO A 6 11.18 3.18 -8.58
CA PRO A 6 9.76 3.36 -8.81
C PRO A 6 9.47 2.69 -10.16
N LEU A 7 8.97 1.45 -10.14
CA LEU A 7 8.71 0.62 -11.33
C LEU A 7 8.27 1.51 -12.52
N PRO A 8 9.08 1.65 -13.59
CA PRO A 8 8.84 2.63 -14.64
C PRO A 8 7.64 2.17 -15.47
N GLY A 9 6.51 2.88 -15.36
CA GLY A 9 5.37 2.71 -16.27
C GLY A 9 3.99 2.63 -15.64
N TRP A 10 3.87 2.54 -14.31
CA TRP A 10 2.55 2.52 -13.68
C TRP A 10 1.87 3.89 -13.75
N PRO A 11 0.61 3.97 -14.21
CA PRO A 11 -0.10 5.23 -14.29
C PRO A 11 -0.33 5.81 -12.88
N ARG A 12 -0.23 7.14 -12.75
CA ARG A 12 -0.50 7.82 -11.46
C ARG A 12 -1.93 7.56 -10.96
N LEU A 13 -2.87 7.45 -11.88
CA LEU A 13 -4.27 7.12 -11.61
C LEU A 13 -4.54 5.67 -12.01
N MET A 14 -4.76 4.81 -11.02
CA MET A 14 -4.95 3.38 -11.21
C MET A 14 -6.42 2.99 -11.11
N ARG A 15 -6.84 2.04 -11.96
CA ARG A 15 -8.14 1.35 -11.85
C ARG A 15 -7.99 0.13 -10.96
N ARG A 16 -9.10 -0.47 -10.54
CA ARG A 16 -9.13 -1.65 -9.64
C ARG A 16 -8.15 -2.75 -10.06
N LYS A 17 -8.15 -3.16 -11.33
CA LYS A 17 -7.25 -4.20 -11.85
C LYS A 17 -5.77 -3.80 -11.77
N THR A 18 -5.47 -2.52 -12.02
CA THR A 18 -4.11 -1.98 -11.98
C THR A 18 -3.59 -1.90 -10.56
N VAL A 19 -4.42 -1.45 -9.61
CA VAL A 19 -4.03 -1.40 -8.20
C VAL A 19 -3.86 -2.80 -7.62
N ALA A 20 -4.70 -3.76 -8.04
CA ALA A 20 -4.58 -5.16 -7.66
C ALA A 20 -3.23 -5.73 -8.09
N ALA A 21 -2.83 -5.48 -9.35
CA ALA A 21 -1.52 -5.88 -9.86
C ALA A 21 -0.36 -5.13 -9.18
N TYR A 22 -0.54 -3.86 -8.83
CA TYR A 22 0.47 -3.07 -8.11
C TYR A 22 0.73 -3.61 -6.70
N LEU A 23 -0.30 -4.07 -6.01
CA LEU A 23 -0.24 -4.63 -4.66
C LEU A 23 0.02 -6.15 -4.64
N ASP A 24 0.12 -6.79 -5.81
CA ASP A 24 0.20 -8.25 -5.95
C ASP A 24 -0.96 -9.01 -5.26
N VAL A 25 -2.19 -8.47 -5.36
CA VAL A 25 -3.40 -9.06 -4.76
C VAL A 25 -4.49 -9.34 -5.80
N SER A 26 -5.49 -10.13 -5.40
CA SER A 26 -6.68 -10.33 -6.22
C SER A 26 -7.54 -9.06 -6.31
N PRO A 27 -8.21 -8.78 -7.44
CA PRO A 27 -9.06 -7.60 -7.58
C PRO A 27 -10.20 -7.49 -6.56
N GLY A 28 -10.69 -8.62 -6.03
CA GLY A 28 -11.68 -8.64 -4.95
C GLY A 28 -11.10 -8.22 -3.60
N THR A 29 -9.82 -8.52 -3.34
CA THR A 29 -9.11 -8.08 -2.14
C THR A 29 -8.96 -6.57 -2.10
N VAL A 30 -8.80 -5.91 -3.24
CA VAL A 30 -8.78 -4.44 -3.32
C VAL A 30 -10.05 -3.81 -2.77
N ASP A 31 -11.21 -4.44 -2.98
CA ASP A 31 -12.49 -3.94 -2.47
C ASP A 31 -12.65 -4.13 -0.95
N THR A 32 -11.85 -5.03 -0.34
CA THR A 32 -11.83 -5.27 1.11
C THR A 32 -10.77 -4.45 1.85
N LEU A 33 -9.76 -3.96 1.14
CA LEU A 33 -8.73 -3.10 1.72
C LEU A 33 -9.27 -1.68 1.85
N ASP A 34 -9.00 -1.04 2.99
CA ASP A 34 -9.33 0.37 3.24
C ASP A 34 -8.31 1.30 2.54
N LEU A 35 -8.19 1.14 1.23
CA LEU A 35 -7.28 1.93 0.40
C LEU A 35 -7.90 3.30 0.09
N PRO A 36 -7.12 4.39 0.15
CA PRO A 36 -7.58 5.71 -0.25
C PRO A 36 -8.01 5.68 -1.72
N SER A 37 -9.30 5.99 -1.97
CA SER A 37 -9.89 5.89 -3.30
C SER A 37 -10.70 7.13 -3.66
N HIS A 38 -10.65 7.47 -4.94
CA HIS A 38 -11.34 8.62 -5.52
C HIS A 38 -12.44 8.15 -6.46
N ARG A 39 -13.58 8.84 -6.43
CA ARG A 39 -14.70 8.54 -7.32
C ARG A 39 -14.78 9.59 -8.42
N ILE A 40 -14.53 9.18 -9.66
CA ILE A 40 -14.70 10.03 -10.84
C ILE A 40 -15.90 9.48 -11.62
N ARG A 41 -17.00 10.25 -11.62
CA ARG A 41 -18.31 9.80 -12.11
C ARG A 41 -18.78 8.54 -11.36
N SER A 42 -18.96 7.43 -12.08
CA SER A 42 -19.41 6.14 -11.53
C SER A 42 -18.26 5.16 -11.28
N MET A 43 -17.01 5.56 -11.53
CA MET A 43 -15.84 4.67 -11.44
C MET A 43 -14.96 5.06 -10.24
N ARG A 44 -14.48 4.05 -9.53
CA ARG A 44 -13.50 4.18 -8.44
C ARG A 44 -12.08 4.07 -8.98
N TYR A 45 -11.20 4.95 -8.51
CA TYR A 45 -9.80 5.04 -8.88
C TYR A 45 -8.93 5.19 -7.63
N TRP A 46 -7.64 4.89 -7.77
CA TRP A 46 -6.66 5.00 -6.70
C TRP A 46 -5.45 5.78 -7.21
N LEU A 47 -4.96 6.73 -6.42
CA LEU A 47 -3.73 7.44 -6.76
C LEU A 47 -2.54 6.63 -6.27
N ARG A 48 -1.53 6.51 -7.12
CA ARG A 48 -0.31 5.78 -6.78
C ARG A 48 0.36 6.32 -5.52
N ASP A 49 0.52 7.64 -5.43
CA ASP A 49 1.14 8.30 -4.27
C ASP A 49 0.41 7.95 -2.95
N GLU A 50 -0.92 7.86 -2.97
CA GLU A 50 -1.72 7.53 -1.78
C GLU A 50 -1.66 6.04 -1.42
N VAL A 51 -1.64 5.17 -2.44
CA VAL A 51 -1.42 3.73 -2.24
C VAL A 51 -0.03 3.47 -1.66
N ASP A 52 0.98 4.18 -2.15
CA ASP A 52 2.36 4.10 -1.64
C ASP A 52 2.43 4.55 -0.17
N SER A 53 1.80 5.68 0.16
CA SER A 53 1.69 6.19 1.53
C SER A 53 0.95 5.21 2.46
N TRP A 54 -0.08 4.52 1.94
CA TRP A 54 -0.80 3.49 2.69
C TRP A 54 0.10 2.28 2.98
N ILE A 55 0.87 1.80 1.99
CA ILE A 55 1.84 0.71 2.18
C ILE A 55 2.87 1.11 3.24
N ASP A 56 3.45 2.31 3.14
CA ASP A 56 4.42 2.82 4.10
C ASP A 56 3.84 2.85 5.52
N SER A 57 2.61 3.35 5.69
CA SER A 57 1.90 3.35 6.97
C SER A 57 1.72 1.94 7.55
N GLN A 58 1.35 0.95 6.74
CA GLN A 58 1.22 -0.43 7.20
C GLN A 58 2.58 -1.03 7.63
N THR A 59 3.65 -0.72 6.92
CA THR A 59 5.00 -1.20 7.27
C THR A 59 5.61 -0.50 8.48
N GLY A 60 5.29 0.78 8.70
CA GLY A 60 5.69 1.55 9.87
C GLY A 60 5.16 0.95 11.17
N HIS A 61 3.90 0.48 11.17
CA HIS A 61 3.30 -0.22 12.31
C HIS A 61 4.02 -1.52 12.68
N ILE A 62 4.60 -2.23 11.71
CA ILE A 62 5.29 -3.51 11.95
C ILE A 62 6.66 -3.29 12.61
N ARG A 63 7.36 -2.21 12.29
CA ARG A 63 8.70 -1.92 12.85
C ARG A 63 8.66 -1.50 14.32
N GLU A 64 7.56 -0.90 14.77
CA GLU A 64 7.42 -0.46 16.16
C GLU A 64 7.10 -1.64 17.10
N MET A 65 6.37 -2.66 16.63
CA MET A 65 6.03 -3.86 17.41
C MET A 65 7.21 -4.83 17.62
N ASP A 66 8.15 -4.90 16.68
CA ASP A 66 9.31 -5.81 16.82
C ASP A 66 10.35 -5.28 17.82
N THR A 67 10.39 -3.97 18.07
CA THR A 67 11.38 -3.36 18.99
C THR A 67 10.98 -3.54 20.46
N THR A 68 9.69 -3.55 20.78
CA THR A 68 9.19 -3.76 22.15
C THR A 68 9.29 -5.22 22.61
N ALA A 69 9.22 -6.19 21.69
CA ALA A 69 9.34 -7.60 22.04
C ALA A 69 10.74 -8.02 22.51
N TYR A 70 11.80 -7.33 22.08
CA TYR A 70 13.18 -7.69 22.44
C TYR A 70 13.66 -7.15 23.79
N LEU A 71 13.02 -6.10 24.34
CA LEU A 71 13.48 -5.46 25.58
C LEU A 71 12.88 -6.09 26.85
N GLU A 72 11.80 -6.85 26.74
CA GLU A 72 11.17 -7.52 27.90
C GLU A 72 11.73 -8.92 28.19
N GLN A 73 12.54 -9.49 27.29
CA GLN A 73 13.09 -10.84 27.48
C GLN A 73 14.42 -10.89 28.26
N TRP A 74 15.01 -9.73 28.58
CA TRP A 74 16.27 -9.60 29.33
C TRP A 74 16.23 -8.52 30.42
N GLY A 75 15.08 -8.37 31.09
CA GLY A 75 14.93 -7.58 32.33
C GLY A 75 14.78 -8.47 33.55
#